data_AF-A0A8S0QKC6-F1
#
_entry.id   AF-A0A8S0QKC6-F1
#
_cell.length_a   1.000
_cell.length_b   1.000
_cell.length_c   1.000
_cell.angle_alpha   90.00
_cell.angle_beta   90.00
_cell.angle_gamma   90.00
#
_symmetry.space_group_name_H-M   'P 1'
#
loop_
_entity.id
_entity.type
_entity.pdbx_description
1 polymer ?
#
loop_
_entity_poly.entity_id
_entity_poly.type
_entity_poly.pdbx_seq_one_letter_code
_entity_poly.pdbx_strand_id
1 'polypeptide(L)'
;MPLYYSTGRQFSPEQYADILIQEYSEQIKTLYNYGARKFVLIGVGQIGCSPNALAQNSADGSTCVQRINVANQIFNNKLRALVDDFNSTSRDAKFIYINAYGIFQDLIDNPSAFGFRVTNAGCCGVGRNNGQITCLPFQTPCQNRDEYVFWDAFHPGESANIIIGRRSYHAEKPSDAYPMDIRRLAQL
;
A
#
# COMPACT_ATOMS: atom_id res chain seq x y z
N MET A 1 -13.41 12.07 -2.01
CA MET A 1 -13.22 11.85 -3.47
C MET A 1 -14.47 11.53 -4.33
N PRO A 2 -15.68 11.20 -3.82
CA PRO A 2 -16.82 10.94 -4.73
C PRO A 2 -17.33 12.19 -5.47
N LEU A 3 -16.81 13.38 -5.13
CA LEU A 3 -17.05 14.63 -5.85
C LEU A 3 -16.23 14.75 -7.15
N TYR A 4 -15.13 13.99 -7.28
CA TYR A 4 -14.18 14.10 -8.40
C TYR A 4 -14.14 12.86 -9.29
N TYR A 5 -14.53 11.69 -8.76
CA TYR A 5 -14.57 10.43 -9.50
C TYR A 5 -15.91 9.72 -9.29
N SER A 6 -16.58 9.36 -10.39
CA SER A 6 -17.85 8.62 -10.39
C SER A 6 -17.70 7.11 -10.25
N THR A 7 -16.46 6.60 -10.24
CA THR A 7 -16.15 5.16 -10.30
C THR A 7 -16.87 4.36 -9.20
N GLY A 8 -16.91 4.87 -7.97
CA GLY A 8 -17.63 4.24 -6.86
C GLY A 8 -19.16 4.24 -6.97
N ARG A 9 -19.74 4.93 -7.96
CA ARG A 9 -21.17 4.86 -8.32
C ARG A 9 -21.42 3.98 -9.55
N GLN A 10 -20.37 3.68 -10.33
CA GLN A 10 -20.45 2.95 -11.59
C GLN A 10 -20.07 1.48 -11.44
N PHE A 11 -19.19 1.16 -10.47
CA PHE A 11 -18.62 -0.16 -10.29
C PHE A 11 -18.71 -0.61 -8.84
N SER A 12 -18.96 -1.91 -8.62
CA SER A 12 -18.65 -2.54 -7.32
C SER A 12 -17.13 -2.59 -7.10
N PRO A 13 -16.66 -2.78 -5.86
CA PRO A 13 -15.24 -3.00 -5.58
C PRO A 13 -14.61 -4.12 -6.42
N GLU A 14 -15.34 -5.22 -6.64
CA GLU A 14 -14.90 -6.35 -7.47
C GLU A 14 -14.75 -5.94 -8.93
N GLN A 15 -15.77 -5.31 -9.51
CA GLN A 15 -15.72 -4.85 -10.91
C GLN A 15 -14.60 -3.84 -11.13
N TYR A 16 -14.42 -2.91 -10.19
CA TYR A 16 -13.35 -1.93 -10.29
C TYR A 16 -11.97 -2.57 -10.15
N ALA A 17 -11.81 -3.54 -9.24
CA ALA A 17 -10.57 -4.29 -9.12
C ALA A 17 -10.27 -5.11 -10.39
N ASP A 18 -11.28 -5.69 -11.05
CA ASP A 18 -11.10 -6.37 -12.33
C ASP A 18 -10.58 -5.43 -13.42
N ILE A 19 -11.15 -4.23 -13.52
CA ILE A 19 -10.69 -3.20 -14.47
C ILE A 19 -9.24 -2.82 -14.19
N LEU A 20 -8.89 -2.54 -12.92
CA LEU A 20 -7.53 -2.17 -12.54
C LEU A 20 -6.52 -3.29 -12.84
N ILE A 21 -6.89 -4.55 -12.59
CA ILE A 21 -6.02 -5.70 -12.87
C ILE A 21 -5.85 -5.92 -14.37
N GLN A 22 -6.90 -5.74 -15.16
CA GLN A 22 -6.82 -5.81 -16.61
C GLN A 22 -5.87 -4.73 -17.16
N GLU A 23 -6.07 -3.47 -16.77
CA GLU A 23 -5.25 -2.35 -17.23
C GLU A 23 -3.78 -2.53 -16.80
N TYR A 24 -3.55 -2.92 -15.54
CA TYR A 24 -2.19 -3.14 -15.05
C TYR A 24 -1.51 -4.34 -15.72
N SER A 25 -2.27 -5.41 -16.04
CA SER A 25 -1.77 -6.55 -16.82
C SER A 25 -1.28 -6.12 -18.20
N GLU A 26 -2.00 -5.23 -18.89
CA GLU A 26 -1.59 -4.70 -20.19
C GLU A 26 -0.30 -3.88 -20.10
N GLN A 27 -0.19 -3.01 -19.08
CA GLN A 27 1.03 -2.22 -18.83
C GLN A 27 2.25 -3.11 -18.55
N ILE A 28 2.08 -4.16 -17.73
CA ILE A 28 3.14 -5.12 -17.42
C ILE A 28 3.55 -5.90 -18.68
N LYS A 29 2.60 -6.35 -19.50
CA LYS A 29 2.88 -7.02 -20.79
C LYS A 29 3.66 -6.11 -21.73
N THR A 30 3.36 -4.81 -21.78
CA THR A 30 4.14 -3.85 -22.56
C THR A 30 5.59 -3.80 -22.10
N LEU A 31 5.85 -3.70 -20.79
CA LEU A 31 7.22 -3.70 -20.25
C LEU A 31 7.95 -5.02 -20.54
N TYR A 32 7.26 -6.14 -20.43
CA TYR A 32 7.79 -7.46 -20.78
C TYR A 32 8.18 -7.54 -22.26
N ASN A 33 7.34 -7.02 -23.16
CA ASN A 33 7.62 -6.94 -24.60
C ASN A 33 8.81 -6.01 -24.91
N TYR A 34 9.09 -5.03 -24.04
CA TYR A 34 10.29 -4.18 -24.12
C TYR A 34 11.55 -4.77 -23.47
N GLY A 35 11.50 -6.02 -22.99
CA GLY A 35 12.67 -6.73 -22.48
C GLY A 35 12.78 -6.80 -20.96
N ALA A 36 11.83 -6.27 -20.19
CA ALA A 36 11.82 -6.48 -18.75
C ALA A 36 11.60 -7.96 -18.40
N ARG A 37 12.34 -8.49 -17.43
CA ARG A 37 12.31 -9.92 -17.04
C ARG A 37 12.13 -10.18 -15.56
N LYS A 38 12.31 -9.17 -14.70
CA LYS A 38 12.09 -9.27 -13.26
C LYS A 38 11.09 -8.21 -12.85
N PHE A 39 9.96 -8.64 -12.31
CA PHE A 39 8.85 -7.78 -11.96
C PHE A 39 8.52 -7.92 -10.47
N VAL A 40 8.35 -6.77 -9.81
CA VAL A 40 7.95 -6.67 -8.41
C VAL A 40 6.61 -5.94 -8.36
N LEU A 41 5.54 -6.68 -8.09
CA LEU A 41 4.18 -6.16 -8.01
C LEU A 41 3.84 -5.91 -6.55
N ILE A 42 3.74 -4.63 -6.16
CA ILE A 42 3.48 -4.24 -4.77
C ILE A 42 1.98 -4.07 -4.57
N GLY A 43 1.43 -4.77 -3.58
CA GLY A 43 0.02 -4.61 -3.17
C GLY A 43 -0.27 -3.24 -2.58
N VAL A 44 -1.54 -2.86 -2.58
CA VAL A 44 -2.04 -1.63 -1.96
C VAL A 44 -1.99 -1.76 -0.44
N GLY A 45 -1.43 -0.76 0.24
CA GLY A 45 -1.41 -0.68 1.70
C GLY A 45 -2.81 -0.47 2.32
N GLN A 46 -2.89 -0.37 3.64
CA GLN A 46 -4.16 -0.17 4.35
C GLN A 46 -4.68 1.27 4.26
N ILE A 47 -5.24 1.65 3.10
CA ILE A 47 -5.81 2.99 2.89
C ILE A 47 -6.89 3.32 3.94
N GLY A 48 -7.67 2.34 4.40
CA GLY A 48 -8.70 2.54 5.42
C GLY A 48 -8.16 3.00 6.77
N CYS A 49 -6.86 2.85 7.02
CA CYS A 49 -6.16 3.34 8.20
C CYS A 49 -5.42 4.66 7.98
N SER A 50 -5.43 5.22 6.77
CA SER A 50 -4.80 6.52 6.50
C SER A 50 -5.44 7.63 7.34
N PRO A 51 -4.69 8.65 7.78
CA PRO A 51 -5.23 9.75 8.55
C PRO A 51 -6.44 10.42 7.89
N ASN A 52 -6.45 10.52 6.56
CA ASN A 52 -7.60 11.04 5.80
C ASN A 52 -8.85 10.16 5.92
N ALA A 53 -8.69 8.84 5.76
CA ALA A 53 -9.80 7.90 5.88
C ALA A 53 -10.39 7.94 7.29
N LEU A 54 -9.53 7.95 8.31
CA LEU A 54 -9.91 8.06 9.71
C LEU A 54 -10.65 9.38 9.99
N ALA A 55 -10.09 10.51 9.57
CA ALA A 55 -10.69 11.83 9.78
C ALA A 55 -12.09 11.93 9.19
N GLN A 56 -12.30 11.37 7.98
CA GLN A 56 -13.56 11.48 7.25
C GLN A 56 -14.62 10.45 7.65
N ASN A 57 -14.22 9.22 8.02
CA ASN A 57 -15.16 8.09 8.09
C ASN A 57 -15.08 7.30 9.40
N SER A 58 -14.07 7.53 10.25
CA SER A 58 -13.94 6.84 11.53
C SER A 58 -14.61 7.67 12.63
N ALA A 59 -15.44 7.05 13.46
CA ALA A 59 -16.15 7.74 14.53
C ALA A 59 -15.19 8.17 15.66
N ASP A 60 -14.24 7.31 16.01
CA ASP A 60 -13.22 7.55 17.05
C ASP A 60 -11.91 8.13 16.49
N GLY A 61 -11.75 8.18 15.16
CA GLY A 61 -10.53 8.65 14.51
C GLY A 61 -9.36 7.68 14.65
N SER A 62 -9.62 6.41 15.00
CA SER A 62 -8.58 5.39 15.21
C SER A 62 -8.96 4.05 14.59
N THR A 63 -10.24 3.66 14.64
CA THR A 63 -10.73 2.44 14.01
C THR A 63 -10.65 2.56 12.49
N CYS A 64 -9.89 1.67 11.86
CA CYS A 64 -9.73 1.65 10.40
C CYS A 64 -11.07 1.42 9.67
N VAL A 65 -11.20 2.06 8.51
CA VAL A 65 -12.42 2.08 7.72
C VAL A 65 -12.53 0.80 6.88
N GLN A 66 -13.24 -0.21 7.40
CA GLN A 66 -13.21 -1.56 6.84
C GLN A 66 -13.71 -1.66 5.39
N ARG A 67 -14.71 -0.86 4.99
CA ARG A 67 -15.18 -0.83 3.59
C ARG A 67 -14.07 -0.48 2.59
N ILE A 68 -13.08 0.33 3.00
CA ILE A 68 -11.94 0.70 2.16
C ILE A 68 -10.92 -0.44 2.14
N ASN A 69 -10.62 -1.02 3.31
CA ASN A 69 -9.67 -2.12 3.42
C ASN A 69 -10.14 -3.38 2.68
N VAL A 70 -11.44 -3.69 2.69
CA VAL A 70 -12.02 -4.80 1.90
C VAL A 70 -11.77 -4.58 0.40
N ALA A 71 -11.99 -3.37 -0.12
CA ALA A 71 -11.70 -3.06 -1.53
C ALA A 71 -10.20 -3.24 -1.87
N ASN A 72 -9.30 -2.79 -0.98
CA ASN A 72 -7.86 -3.00 -1.15
C ASN A 72 -7.50 -4.49 -1.18
N GLN A 73 -8.09 -5.30 -0.29
CA GLN A 73 -7.83 -6.74 -0.21
C GLN A 73 -8.32 -7.48 -1.47
N ILE A 74 -9.47 -7.10 -2.03
CA ILE A 74 -9.97 -7.66 -3.29
C ILE A 74 -8.95 -7.44 -4.42
N PHE A 75 -8.46 -6.20 -4.58
CA PHE A 75 -7.43 -5.88 -5.57
C PHE A 75 -6.13 -6.66 -5.31
N ASN A 76 -5.64 -6.68 -4.08
CA ASN A 76 -4.40 -7.37 -3.71
C ASN A 76 -4.45 -8.87 -3.96
N ASN A 77 -5.59 -9.52 -3.68
CA ASN A 77 -5.79 -10.94 -3.96
C ASN A 77 -5.74 -11.23 -5.47
N LYS A 78 -6.36 -10.37 -6.29
CA LYS A 78 -6.30 -10.48 -7.76
C LYS A 78 -4.89 -10.19 -8.29
N LEU A 79 -4.18 -9.23 -7.70
CA LEU A 79 -2.80 -8.91 -8.07
C LEU A 79 -1.86 -10.09 -7.80
N ARG A 80 -2.06 -10.79 -6.69
CA ARG A 80 -1.33 -12.02 -6.39
C ARG A 80 -1.65 -13.13 -7.39
N ALA A 81 -2.92 -13.32 -7.75
CA ALA A 81 -3.30 -14.29 -8.79
C ALA A 81 -2.67 -13.95 -10.15
N LEU A 82 -2.58 -12.67 -10.50
CA LEU A 82 -1.90 -12.21 -11.72
C LEU A 82 -0.40 -12.58 -11.73
N VAL A 83 0.27 -12.59 -10.57
CA VAL A 83 1.65 -13.07 -10.45
C VAL A 83 1.75 -14.56 -10.82
N ASP A 84 0.80 -15.39 -10.39
CA ASP A 84 0.75 -16.81 -10.74
C ASP A 84 0.51 -17.01 -12.24
N ASP A 85 -0.46 -16.28 -12.80
CA ASP A 85 -0.77 -16.31 -14.22
C ASP A 85 0.45 -15.93 -15.08
N PHE A 86 1.16 -14.85 -14.72
CA PHE A 86 2.35 -14.44 -15.45
C PHE A 86 3.53 -15.41 -15.31
N ASN A 87 3.77 -15.96 -14.11
CA ASN A 87 4.83 -16.96 -13.94
C ASN A 87 4.52 -18.27 -14.68
N SER A 88 3.25 -18.62 -14.90
CA SER A 88 2.86 -19.80 -15.67
C SER A 88 2.97 -19.62 -17.18
N THR A 89 2.76 -18.39 -17.68
CA THR A 89 2.71 -18.06 -19.11
C THR A 89 4.02 -17.49 -19.67
N SER A 90 4.82 -16.82 -18.84
CA SER A 90 6.04 -16.10 -19.26
C SER A 90 7.29 -16.80 -18.72
N ARG A 91 7.75 -17.84 -19.43
CA ARG A 91 8.82 -18.74 -18.96
C ARG A 91 10.19 -18.08 -18.77
N ASP A 92 10.47 -17.01 -19.52
CA ASP A 92 11.74 -16.27 -19.49
C ASP A 92 11.73 -15.08 -18.50
N ALA A 93 10.59 -14.79 -17.85
CA ALA A 93 10.44 -13.74 -16.85
C ALA A 93 10.05 -14.29 -15.47
N LYS A 94 10.19 -13.45 -14.45
CA LYS A 94 9.87 -13.74 -13.06
C LYS A 94 9.09 -12.60 -12.43
N PHE A 95 7.98 -12.96 -11.82
CA PHE A 95 7.06 -12.03 -11.16
C PHE A 95 6.98 -12.38 -9.69
N ILE A 96 7.04 -11.39 -8.82
CA ILE A 96 6.80 -11.53 -7.39
C ILE A 96 5.77 -10.51 -6.93
N TYR A 97 5.05 -10.84 -5.87
CA TYR A 97 4.12 -10.00 -5.14
C TYR A 97 4.76 -9.56 -3.81
N ILE A 98 4.64 -8.28 -3.47
CA ILE A 98 4.99 -7.74 -2.16
C ILE A 98 3.72 -7.41 -1.40
N ASN A 99 3.56 -8.00 -0.22
CA ASN A 99 2.41 -7.81 0.65
C ASN A 99 2.54 -6.53 1.50
N ALA A 100 2.56 -5.38 0.84
CA ALA A 100 2.64 -4.10 1.54
C ALA A 100 1.45 -3.88 2.49
N TYR A 101 0.27 -4.44 2.19
CA TYR A 101 -0.87 -4.46 3.13
C TYR A 101 -0.49 -5.08 4.48
N GLY A 102 0.05 -6.30 4.45
CA GLY A 102 0.44 -7.03 5.65
C GLY A 102 1.61 -6.40 6.40
N ILE A 103 2.59 -5.85 5.68
CA ILE A 103 3.70 -5.12 6.29
C ILE A 103 3.16 -3.87 7.00
N PHE A 104 2.28 -3.10 6.34
CA PHE A 104 1.70 -1.89 6.91
C PHE A 104 0.79 -2.18 8.11
N GLN A 105 0.03 -3.29 8.07
CA GLN A 105 -0.74 -3.78 9.22
C GLN A 105 0.14 -3.99 10.45
N ASP A 106 1.30 -4.61 10.27
CA ASP A 106 2.22 -4.85 11.37
C ASP A 106 2.75 -3.55 11.98
N LEU A 107 2.98 -2.50 11.17
CA LEU A 107 3.40 -1.19 11.66
C LEU A 107 2.31 -0.49 12.48
N ILE A 108 1.03 -0.71 12.15
CA ILE A 108 -0.10 -0.14 12.88
C ILE A 108 -0.40 -0.93 14.16
N ASP A 109 -0.38 -2.26 14.08
CA ASP A 109 -0.80 -3.14 15.16
C ASP A 109 0.29 -3.29 16.23
N ASN A 110 1.56 -3.21 15.82
CA ASN A 110 2.73 -3.38 16.70
C ASN A 110 3.70 -2.18 16.63
N PRO A 111 3.23 -0.92 16.78
CA PRO A 111 4.01 0.27 16.45
C PRO A 111 5.28 0.42 17.31
N SER A 112 5.21 0.05 18.58
CA SER A 112 6.34 0.14 19.52
C SER A 112 7.50 -0.77 19.13
N ALA A 113 7.24 -1.91 18.47
CA ALA A 113 8.28 -2.82 17.98
C ALA A 113 9.14 -2.16 16.88
N PHE A 114 8.63 -1.11 16.25
CA PHE A 114 9.26 -0.37 15.16
C PHE A 114 9.66 1.06 15.55
N GLY A 115 9.49 1.45 16.82
CA GLY A 115 9.77 2.80 17.31
C GLY A 115 8.65 3.82 17.05
N PHE A 116 7.50 3.41 16.53
CA PHE A 116 6.36 4.29 16.32
C PHE A 116 5.54 4.49 17.60
N ARG A 117 4.99 5.69 17.74
CA ARG A 117 4.02 6.07 18.78
C ARG A 117 2.70 6.58 18.22
N VAL A 118 2.71 7.12 16.99
CA VAL A 118 1.51 7.69 16.37
C VAL A 118 1.21 6.96 15.06
N THR A 119 0.11 6.21 15.06
CA THR A 119 -0.33 5.39 13.92
C THR A 119 -1.58 5.92 13.24
N ASN A 120 -2.32 6.83 13.89
CA ASN A 120 -3.62 7.30 13.44
C ASN A 120 -3.61 8.76 12.94
N ALA A 121 -2.47 9.45 12.93
CA ALA A 121 -2.37 10.83 12.49
C ALA A 121 -1.13 11.09 11.65
N GLY A 122 -1.21 12.09 10.77
CA GLY A 122 -0.06 12.58 10.00
C GLY A 122 0.86 13.46 10.86
N CYS A 123 2.17 13.38 10.62
CA CYS A 123 3.14 14.30 11.22
C CYS A 123 2.95 15.75 10.73
N CYS A 124 2.49 15.93 9.49
CA CYS A 124 2.15 17.22 8.90
C CYS A 124 0.75 17.17 8.28
N GLY A 125 -0.07 18.17 8.55
CA GLY A 125 -1.41 18.29 8.01
C GLY A 125 -2.30 19.12 8.90
N VAL A 126 -3.57 19.27 8.52
CA VAL A 126 -4.51 20.15 9.23
C VAL A 126 -5.79 19.41 9.58
N GLY A 127 -6.35 19.78 10.73
CA GLY A 127 -7.63 19.28 11.20
C GLY A 127 -7.54 17.91 11.87
N ARG A 128 -8.67 17.21 11.91
CA ARG A 128 -8.80 15.91 12.54
C ARG A 128 -7.76 14.92 12.00
N ASN A 129 -7.08 14.21 12.90
CA ASN A 129 -5.96 13.29 12.60
C ASN A 129 -4.79 13.92 11.81
N ASN A 130 -4.70 15.25 11.70
CA ASN A 130 -3.85 15.93 10.69
C ASN A 130 -4.08 15.37 9.27
N GLY A 131 -5.29 14.87 9.01
CA GLY A 131 -5.65 14.12 7.81
C GLY A 131 -6.78 14.73 7.00
N GLN A 132 -7.48 15.74 7.51
CA GLN A 132 -8.55 16.40 6.75
C GLN A 132 -7.98 17.16 5.54
N ILE A 133 -6.86 17.84 5.74
CA ILE A 133 -6.09 18.49 4.68
C ILE A 133 -4.65 17.97 4.81
N THR A 134 -4.07 17.55 3.69
CA THR A 134 -2.68 17.09 3.65
C THR A 134 -1.70 18.23 4.01
N CYS A 135 -0.43 17.89 4.20
CA CYS A 135 0.63 18.84 4.52
C CYS A 135 0.66 19.99 3.48
N LEU A 136 0.60 21.24 3.96
CA LEU A 136 0.62 22.43 3.10
C LEU A 136 2.05 22.97 2.90
N PRO A 137 2.32 23.70 1.81
CA PRO A 137 3.60 24.38 1.62
C PRO A 137 3.97 25.25 2.82
N PHE A 138 5.23 25.18 3.25
CA PHE A 138 5.79 25.91 4.40
C PHE A 138 5.18 25.59 5.77
N GLN A 139 4.32 24.58 5.87
CA GLN A 139 3.82 24.12 7.15
C GLN A 139 4.95 23.46 7.96
N THR A 140 5.10 23.87 9.22
CA THR A 140 6.03 23.21 10.14
C THR A 140 5.50 21.81 10.49
N PRO A 141 6.24 20.73 10.18
CA PRO A 141 5.84 19.38 10.56
C PRO A 141 6.09 19.12 12.05
N CYS A 142 5.62 17.99 12.56
CA CYS A 142 5.97 17.51 13.90
C CYS A 142 7.50 17.41 14.11
N GLN A 143 7.95 17.49 15.36
CA GLN A 143 9.38 17.44 15.70
C GLN A 143 9.94 16.00 15.68
N ASN A 144 9.17 15.04 16.20
CA ASN A 144 9.47 13.62 16.35
C ASN A 144 8.95 12.79 15.16
N ARG A 145 9.42 13.12 13.95
CA ARG A 145 8.93 12.54 12.68
C ARG A 145 9.09 11.02 12.59
N ASP A 146 10.11 10.50 13.25
CA ASP A 146 10.46 9.08 13.33
C ASP A 146 9.48 8.27 14.19
N GLU A 147 8.73 8.91 15.08
CA GLU A 147 7.70 8.28 15.90
C GLU A 147 6.33 8.19 15.20
N TYR A 148 6.18 8.75 13.99
CA TYR A 148 4.93 8.74 13.21
C TYR A 148 5.00 7.73 12.07
N VAL A 149 3.95 6.91 11.93
CA VAL A 149 3.81 6.02 10.76
C VAL A 149 3.54 6.84 9.49
N PHE A 150 2.76 7.91 9.59
CA PHE A 150 2.34 8.73 8.45
C PHE A 150 3.04 10.10 8.43
N TRP A 151 3.53 10.49 7.25
CA TRP A 151 4.02 11.84 7.01
C TRP A 151 2.86 12.84 6.94
N ASP A 152 1.86 12.52 6.12
CA ASP A 152 0.73 13.39 5.84
C ASP A 152 -0.62 12.65 5.91
N ALA A 153 -1.65 13.19 5.27
CA ALA A 153 -2.98 12.63 5.25
C ALA A 153 -3.09 11.21 4.64
N PHE A 154 -2.10 10.78 3.83
CA PHE A 154 -2.14 9.54 3.07
C PHE A 154 -0.82 8.74 3.12
N HIS A 155 0.31 9.43 3.09
CA HIS A 155 1.60 8.80 2.79
C HIS A 155 2.36 8.40 4.07
N PRO A 156 3.06 7.24 4.06
CA PRO A 156 3.95 6.87 5.15
C PRO A 156 5.12 7.85 5.32
N GLY A 157 5.60 7.97 6.56
CA GLY A 157 6.84 8.68 6.89
C GLY A 157 8.08 7.96 6.40
N GLU A 158 9.23 8.63 6.49
CA GLU A 158 10.54 8.06 6.11
C GLU A 158 10.83 6.75 6.86
N SER A 159 10.70 6.74 8.19
CA SER A 159 10.93 5.55 9.03
C SER A 159 10.06 4.36 8.60
N ALA A 160 8.77 4.62 8.28
CA ALA A 160 7.87 3.57 7.81
C ALA A 160 8.30 3.04 6.43
N ASN A 161 8.68 3.93 5.50
CA ASN A 161 9.17 3.54 4.19
C ASN A 161 10.47 2.74 4.25
N ILE A 162 11.39 3.06 5.17
CA ILE A 162 12.63 2.28 5.38
C ILE A 162 12.29 0.84 5.78
N ILE A 163 11.35 0.65 6.71
CA ILE A 163 10.94 -0.69 7.15
C ILE A 163 10.23 -1.45 6.03
N ILE A 164 9.30 -0.79 5.32
CA ILE A 164 8.59 -1.39 4.18
C ILE A 164 9.58 -1.80 3.09
N GLY A 165 10.54 -0.94 2.74
CA GLY A 165 11.57 -1.22 1.76
C GLY A 165 12.46 -2.39 2.18
N ARG A 166 12.91 -2.42 3.45
CA ARG A 166 13.70 -3.52 4.00
C ARG A 166 12.96 -4.85 3.92
N ARG A 167 11.70 -4.90 4.35
CA ARG A 167 10.85 -6.10 4.33
C ARG A 167 10.43 -6.53 2.93
N SER A 168 10.33 -5.59 1.99
CA SER A 168 10.14 -5.89 0.57
C SER A 168 11.40 -6.51 -0.03
N TYR A 169 12.57 -5.98 0.33
CA TYR A 169 13.85 -6.47 -0.17
C TYR A 169 14.19 -7.86 0.37
N HIS A 170 14.08 -8.01 1.68
CA HIS A 170 14.38 -9.23 2.41
C HIS A 170 13.23 -9.53 3.37
N ALA A 171 12.45 -10.56 3.06
CA ALA A 171 11.26 -10.90 3.82
C ALA A 171 11.61 -11.23 5.28
N GLU A 172 10.98 -10.54 6.23
CA GLU A 172 11.13 -10.82 7.66
C GLU A 172 10.06 -11.81 8.14
N LYS A 173 8.88 -11.79 7.50
CA LYS A 173 7.85 -12.80 7.66
C LYS A 173 7.62 -13.52 6.32
N PRO A 174 7.30 -14.82 6.32
CA PRO A 174 6.95 -15.56 5.10
C PRO A 174 5.78 -14.94 4.31
N SER A 175 4.95 -14.12 4.96
CA SER A 175 3.83 -13.41 4.34
C SER A 175 4.21 -12.08 3.68
N ASP A 176 5.45 -11.61 3.78
CA ASP A 176 5.87 -10.30 3.27
C ASP A 176 5.97 -10.26 1.74
N ALA A 177 6.31 -11.40 1.13
CA ALA A 177 6.48 -11.54 -0.31
C ALA A 177 6.04 -12.92 -0.80
N TYR A 178 5.76 -13.03 -2.10
CA TYR A 178 5.34 -14.28 -2.72
C TYR A 178 5.73 -14.33 -4.21
N PRO A 179 6.25 -15.44 -4.77
CA PRO A 179 6.70 -16.65 -4.08
C PRO A 179 8.07 -16.50 -3.40
N MET A 180 8.76 -15.37 -3.63
CA MET A 180 10.06 -15.04 -3.03
C MET A 180 10.20 -13.52 -2.86
N ASP A 181 11.20 -13.07 -2.12
CA ASP A 181 11.51 -11.65 -1.95
C ASP A 181 12.38 -11.07 -3.08
N ILE A 182 12.58 -9.74 -3.08
CA ILE A 182 13.36 -9.06 -4.11
C ILE A 182 14.82 -9.51 -4.06
N ARG A 183 15.39 -9.77 -2.88
CA ARG A 183 16.76 -10.26 -2.72
C ARG A 183 16.97 -11.56 -3.48
N ARG A 184 16.04 -12.52 -3.36
CA ARG A 184 16.11 -13.79 -4.10
C ARG A 184 15.86 -13.59 -5.60
N LEU A 185 14.89 -12.76 -5.98
CA LEU A 185 14.62 -12.42 -7.38
C LEU A 185 15.85 -11.80 -8.07
N ALA A 186 16.58 -10.93 -7.37
CA ALA A 186 17.77 -10.26 -7.89
C ALA A 186 18.91 -11.24 -8.23
N GLN A 187 18.95 -12.40 -7.57
CA GLN A 187 19.99 -13.44 -7.75
C GLN A 187 19.70 -14.45 -8.87
N LEU A 188 18.49 -14.42 -9.46
CA LEU A 188 18.14 -15.25 -10.62
C LEU A 188 18.85 -14.80 -11.90
#